data_AF-A0A8H5BM56-F1
#
_entry.id   AF-A0A8H5BM56-F1
#
_cell.length_a   1.000
_cell.length_b   1.000
_cell.length_c   1.000
_cell.angle_alpha   90.00
_cell.angle_beta   90.00
_cell.angle_gamma   90.00
#
_symmetry.space_group_name_H-M   'P 1'
#
loop_
_entity.id
_entity.type
_entity.pdbx_description
1 polymer ?
#
loop_
_entity_poly.entity_id
_entity_poly.type
_entity_poly.pdbx_seq_one_letter_code
_entity_poly.pdbx_strand_id
1 'polypeptide(L)'
;MPQDDGSAAEQVRRIHGVLSHSWAPSTQSTYGAGLLAFHLFCDRKEPPVPESLRGPASEALLLEFISVCAGSYSGSTLKNYYFGIKAWHTLHGLA
;
A
#
# COMPACT_ATOMS: atom_id res chain seq x y z
N MET A 1 2.74 15.11 -38.98
CA MET A 1 3.08 13.85 -38.30
C MET A 1 2.21 13.78 -37.07
N PRO A 2 1.22 12.88 -36.99
CA PRO A 2 0.49 12.71 -35.75
C PRO A 2 1.50 12.23 -34.70
N GLN A 3 1.61 12.95 -33.60
CA GLN A 3 2.38 12.47 -32.45
C GLN A 3 1.58 11.31 -31.86
N ASP A 4 2.14 10.13 -32.06
CA ASP A 4 1.77 8.85 -31.49
C ASP A 4 1.45 9.04 -30.00
N ASP A 5 0.17 8.85 -29.67
CA ASP A 5 -0.37 8.78 -28.34
C ASP A 5 0.14 7.48 -27.70
N GLY A 6 1.40 7.51 -27.26
CA GLY A 6 1.95 6.53 -26.32
C GLY A 6 0.92 6.33 -25.21
N SER A 7 0.21 5.20 -25.30
CA SER A 7 -1.11 4.98 -24.72
C SER A 7 -1.16 5.34 -23.24
N ALA A 8 -2.31 5.82 -22.73
CA ALA A 8 -2.51 6.02 -21.29
C ALA A 8 -2.06 4.79 -20.46
N ALA A 9 -2.21 3.58 -21.01
CA ALA A 9 -1.72 2.35 -20.40
C ALA A 9 -0.19 2.26 -20.32
N GLU A 10 0.52 2.78 -21.32
CA GLU A 10 1.98 2.86 -21.33
C GLU A 10 2.50 3.88 -20.32
N GLN A 11 1.80 5.01 -20.18
CA GLN A 11 2.10 5.99 -19.14
C GLN A 11 1.91 5.41 -17.73
N VAL A 12 0.79 4.69 -17.49
CA VAL A 12 0.55 3.98 -16.22
C VAL A 12 1.63 2.94 -15.95
N ARG A 13 2.00 2.13 -16.96
CA ARG A 13 3.08 1.13 -16.83
C ARG A 13 4.42 1.77 -16.48
N ARG A 14 4.75 2.90 -17.11
CA ARG A 14 5.99 3.64 -16.81
C ARG A 14 5.99 4.18 -15.39
N ILE A 15 4.88 4.79 -14.96
CA ILE A 15 4.72 5.31 -13.58
C ILE A 15 4.88 4.16 -12.58
N HIS A 16 4.16 3.06 -12.77
CA HIS A 16 4.27 1.88 -11.93
C HIS A 16 5.70 1.32 -11.90
N GLY A 17 6.36 1.23 -13.06
CA GLY A 17 7.75 0.78 -13.18
C GLY A 17 8.74 1.66 -12.41
N VAL A 18 8.64 2.97 -12.54
CA VAL A 18 9.51 3.92 -11.82
C VAL A 18 9.24 3.85 -10.31
N LEU A 19 7.96 3.90 -9.91
CA LEU A 19 7.60 3.88 -8.50
C LEU A 19 8.03 2.58 -7.83
N SER A 20 7.77 1.42 -8.43
CA SER A 20 8.15 0.10 -7.89
C SER A 20 9.66 -0.05 -7.63
N HIS A 21 10.51 0.64 -8.40
CA HIS A 21 11.97 0.62 -8.25
C HIS A 21 12.52 1.85 -7.50
N SER A 22 11.65 2.76 -7.02
CA SER A 22 12.08 3.99 -6.33
C SER A 22 12.48 3.78 -4.87
N TRP A 23 12.20 2.61 -4.30
CA TRP A 23 12.55 2.26 -2.92
C TRP A 23 13.81 1.41 -2.85
N ALA A 24 14.62 1.65 -1.82
CA ALA A 24 15.72 0.73 -1.48
C ALA A 24 15.15 -0.68 -1.20
N PRO A 25 15.89 -1.77 -1.54
CA PRO A 25 15.40 -3.14 -1.36
C PRO A 25 14.92 -3.46 0.07
N SER A 26 15.62 -2.94 1.09
CA SER A 26 15.23 -3.09 2.50
C SER A 26 13.90 -2.38 2.83
N THR A 27 13.67 -1.20 2.24
CA THR A 27 12.41 -0.47 2.37
C THR A 27 11.28 -1.21 1.66
N GLN A 28 11.51 -1.71 0.44
CA GLN A 28 10.53 -2.49 -0.30
C GLN A 28 10.12 -3.75 0.47
N SER A 29 11.08 -4.47 1.05
CA SER A 29 10.80 -5.64 1.89
C SER A 29 9.98 -5.28 3.13
N THR A 30 10.31 -4.17 3.79
CA THR A 30 9.60 -3.76 5.02
C THR A 30 8.19 -3.27 4.71
N TYR A 31 8.00 -2.55 3.61
CA TYR A 31 6.70 -2.10 3.13
C TYR A 31 5.83 -3.28 2.72
N GLY A 32 6.40 -4.25 2.00
CA GLY A 32 5.72 -5.49 1.64
C GLY A 32 5.24 -6.28 2.85
N ALA A 33 6.07 -6.38 3.91
CA ALA A 33 5.67 -7.02 5.17
C ALA A 33 4.49 -6.30 5.84
N GLY A 34 4.50 -4.96 5.85
CA GLY A 34 3.40 -4.17 6.39
C GLY A 34 2.10 -4.31 5.60
N LEU A 35 2.20 -4.34 4.26
CA LEU A 35 1.07 -4.57 3.39
C LEU A 35 0.45 -5.96 3.62
N LEU A 36 1.30 -7.00 3.71
CA LEU A 36 0.85 -8.36 4.03
C LEU A 36 0.11 -8.42 5.38
N ALA A 37 0.68 -7.79 6.42
CA ALA A 37 0.07 -7.73 7.74
C ALA A 37 -1.30 -7.03 7.71
N PHE A 38 -1.42 -5.96 6.93
CA PHE A 38 -2.69 -5.24 6.74
C PHE A 38 -3.75 -6.09 6.04
N HIS A 39 -3.41 -6.77 4.93
CA HIS A 39 -4.37 -7.65 4.26
C HIS A 39 -4.84 -8.79 5.16
N LEU A 40 -3.93 -9.40 5.93
CA LEU A 40 -4.27 -10.44 6.90
C LEU A 40 -5.19 -9.90 8.02
N PHE A 41 -4.94 -8.68 8.49
CA PHE A 41 -5.83 -8.01 9.44
C PHE A 41 -7.23 -7.82 8.84
N CYS A 42 -7.34 -7.35 7.59
CA CYS A 42 -8.61 -7.19 6.89
C CYS A 42 -9.36 -8.51 6.69
N ASP A 43 -8.65 -9.60 6.36
CA ASP A 43 -9.22 -10.93 6.18
C ASP A 43 -9.77 -11.52 7.49
N ARG A 44 -9.15 -11.18 8.62
CA ARG A 44 -9.52 -11.69 9.95
C ARG A 44 -10.61 -10.90 10.67
N LYS A 45 -11.00 -9.73 10.16
CA LYS A 45 -12.13 -8.97 10.72
C LYS A 45 -13.44 -9.73 10.53
N GLU A 46 -14.41 -9.45 11.38
CA GLU A 46 -15.74 -10.05 11.32
C GLU A 46 -16.82 -8.95 11.30
N PRO A 47 -17.48 -8.68 10.15
CA PRO A 47 -17.23 -9.32 8.84
C PRO A 47 -15.88 -8.91 8.23
N PRO A 48 -15.30 -9.73 7.31
CA PRO A 48 -14.06 -9.39 6.61
C PRO A 48 -14.19 -8.11 5.79
N VAL A 49 -13.11 -7.34 5.69
CA VAL A 49 -13.12 -6.11 4.88
C VAL A 49 -12.97 -6.49 3.40
N PRO A 50 -13.93 -6.15 2.52
CA PRO A 50 -13.81 -6.39 1.08
C PRO A 50 -12.55 -5.75 0.50
N GLU A 51 -11.91 -6.41 -0.48
CA GLU A 51 -10.68 -5.89 -1.11
C GLU A 51 -10.87 -4.49 -1.70
N SER A 52 -12.06 -4.21 -2.26
CA SER A 52 -12.44 -2.88 -2.78
C SER A 52 -12.46 -1.76 -1.73
N LEU A 53 -12.50 -2.10 -0.44
CA LEU A 53 -12.43 -1.14 0.68
C LEU A 53 -11.06 -1.09 1.35
N ARG A 54 -10.09 -1.90 0.88
CA ARG A 54 -8.70 -1.89 1.38
C ARG A 54 -7.87 -0.80 0.70
N GLY A 55 -8.28 -0.36 -0.50
CA GLY A 55 -7.62 0.69 -1.27
C GLY A 55 -8.62 1.56 -2.05
N PRO A 56 -8.70 2.88 -1.75
CA PRO A 56 -8.12 3.54 -0.59
C PRO A 56 -8.74 3.03 0.71
N ALA A 57 -7.90 2.68 1.68
CA ALA A 57 -8.37 2.34 3.02
C ALA A 57 -8.89 3.62 3.70
N SER A 58 -9.97 3.50 4.47
CA SER A 58 -10.40 4.61 5.33
C SER A 58 -9.37 4.88 6.44
N GLU A 59 -9.28 6.12 6.89
CA GLU A 59 -8.41 6.49 8.01
C GLU A 59 -8.72 5.67 9.27
N ALA A 60 -10.01 5.44 9.54
CA ALA A 60 -10.46 4.60 10.64
C ALA A 60 -9.91 3.16 10.54
N LEU A 61 -9.93 2.55 9.35
CA LEU A 61 -9.40 1.20 9.14
C LEU A 61 -7.89 1.14 9.35
N LEU A 62 -7.16 2.17 8.91
CA LEU A 62 -5.71 2.27 9.12
C LEU A 62 -5.37 2.46 10.61
N LEU A 63 -6.09 3.32 11.33
CA LEU A 63 -5.89 3.55 12.76
C LEU A 63 -6.21 2.31 13.59
N GLU A 64 -7.25 1.57 13.22
CA GLU A 64 -7.59 0.30 13.87
C GLU A 64 -6.49 -0.74 13.65
N PHE A 65 -5.99 -0.89 12.42
CA PHE A 65 -4.86 -1.76 12.12
C PHE A 65 -3.62 -1.43 12.97
N ILE A 66 -3.22 -0.16 13.01
CA ILE A 66 -2.06 0.27 13.79
C ILE A 66 -2.26 0.04 15.28
N SER A 67 -3.49 0.24 15.79
CA SER A 67 -3.85 -0.03 17.19
C SER A 67 -3.67 -1.51 17.55
N VAL A 68 -4.06 -2.43 16.65
CA VAL A 68 -3.88 -3.88 16.87
C VAL A 68 -2.41 -4.28 16.90
N CYS A 69 -1.56 -3.59 16.13
CA CYS A 69 -0.12 -3.85 16.12
C CYS A 69 0.65 -3.20 17.29
N ALA A 70 0.04 -2.24 17.99
CA ALA A 70 0.67 -1.53 19.10
C ALA A 70 1.07 -2.50 20.24
N GLY A 71 2.24 -2.27 20.84
CA GLY A 71 2.78 -3.13 21.90
C GLY A 71 3.46 -4.42 21.42
N SER A 72 3.12 -4.90 20.21
CA SER A 72 3.79 -6.05 19.59
C SER A 72 4.99 -5.65 18.72
N TYR A 73 4.96 -4.45 18.16
CA TYR A 73 6.00 -3.92 17.27
C TYR A 73 6.51 -2.56 17.72
N SER A 74 7.75 -2.23 17.34
CA SER A 74 8.31 -0.89 17.58
C SER A 74 7.55 0.19 16.81
N GLY A 75 7.54 1.42 17.32
CA GLY A 75 6.94 2.56 16.62
C GLY A 75 7.51 2.79 15.21
N SER A 76 8.81 2.51 15.01
CA SER A 76 9.44 2.55 13.69
C SER A 76 8.88 1.51 12.73
N THR A 77 8.57 0.30 13.22
CA THR A 77 7.94 -0.76 12.43
C THR A 77 6.52 -0.38 12.03
N LEU A 78 5.72 0.13 12.97
CA LEU A 78 4.36 0.60 12.70
C LEU A 78 4.33 1.72 11.65
N LYS A 79 5.29 2.65 11.75
CA LYS A 79 5.47 3.73 10.77
C LYS A 79 5.76 3.17 9.37
N ASN A 80 6.64 2.18 9.27
CA ASN A 80 6.95 1.54 8.00
C ASN A 80 5.75 0.77 7.43
N TYR A 81 4.94 0.14 8.28
CA TYR A 81 3.72 -0.54 7.82
C TYR A 81 2.71 0.45 7.24
N TYR A 82 2.46 1.56 7.95
CA TYR A 82 1.60 2.63 7.46
C TYR A 82 2.08 3.19 6.12
N PHE A 83 3.38 3.47 5.98
CA PHE A 83 3.93 3.97 4.72
C PHE A 83 3.93 2.92 3.60
N GLY A 84 4.04 1.63 3.92
CA GLY A 84 3.88 0.55 2.96
C GLY A 84 2.49 0.51 2.36
N ILE A 85 1.45 0.66 3.18
CA ILE A 85 0.05 0.73 2.72
C ILE A 85 -0.15 2.00 1.87
N LYS A 86 0.35 3.15 2.32
CA LYS A 86 0.28 4.40 1.55
C LYS A 86 0.98 4.29 0.19
N ALA A 87 2.17 3.68 0.15
CA ALA A 87 2.91 3.45 -1.08
C ALA A 87 2.13 2.55 -2.04
N TRP A 88 1.48 1.50 -1.52
CA TRP A 88 0.60 0.64 -2.30
C TRP A 88 -0.61 1.41 -2.86
N HIS A 89 -1.27 2.27 -2.08
CA HIS A 89 -2.35 3.14 -2.58
C HIS A 89 -1.87 4.06 -3.70
N THR A 90 -0.71 4.70 -3.54
CA THR A 90 -0.11 5.56 -4.57
C THR A 90 0.22 4.79 -5.85
N LEU A 91 0.78 3.57 -5.74
CA LEU A 91 1.08 2.71 -6.89
C LEU A 91 -0.17 2.36 -7.71
N HIS A 92 -1.33 2.26 -7.06
CA HIS A 92 -2.60 1.93 -7.69
C HIS A 92 -3.42 3.17 -8.08
N GLY A 93 -2.91 4.38 -7.86
CA GLY A 93 -3.62 5.63 -8.17
C GLY A 93 -4.82 5.90 -7.25
N LEU A 94 -4.77 5.41 -6.01
CA LEU A 94 -5.84 5.48 -5.01
C LEU A 94 -5.58 6.54 -3.92
N ALA A 95 -4.48 7.31 -4.04
CA ALA A 95 -3.99 8.23 -3.01
C ALA A 95 -4.41 9.68 -3.24
#